data_AF-A0A3Q9QXT2-F1
#
_entry.id   AF-A0A3Q9QXT2-F1
#
_cell.length_a   1.000
_cell.length_b   1.000
_cell.length_c   1.000
_cell.angle_alpha   90.00
_cell.angle_beta   90.00
_cell.angle_gamma   90.00
#
_symmetry.space_group_name_H-M   'P 1'
#
loop_
_entity.id
_entity.type
_entity.pdbx_description
1 polymer ?
#
loop_
_entity_poly.entity_id
_entity_poly.type
_entity_poly.pdbx_seq_one_letter_code
_entity_poly.pdbx_strand_id
1 'polypeptide(L)'
;MNFSFGKYKGKPVAWVVIEDPDYISWFIRQEMKHRKEYGFSIEIIKRFDEIPFSNASCCARYHCQNPVEYLCLYDLEYSGENWVCDYCDPWSLWVRENKLTTVNKYEETIGLRNRAKIIKAFARAKGLPERITEKGLREFFCIELSSCHRPEN
;
A
#
# COMPACT_ATOMS: atom_id res chain seq x y z
N MET A 1 9.03 14.69 -0.82
CA MET A 1 9.80 14.66 -2.09
C MET A 1 8.83 14.49 -3.25
N ASN A 2 9.05 15.20 -4.35
CA ASN A 2 8.22 15.12 -5.55
C ASN A 2 9.03 14.58 -6.74
N PHE A 3 8.36 13.94 -7.69
CA PHE A 3 9.00 13.56 -8.96
C PHE A 3 9.44 14.80 -9.73
N SER A 4 10.71 14.83 -10.17
CA SER A 4 11.23 15.94 -10.98
C SER A 4 10.99 15.77 -12.48
N PHE A 5 10.53 14.60 -12.93
CA PHE A 5 10.42 14.23 -14.34
C PHE A 5 9.26 13.27 -14.64
N GLY A 6 9.05 12.98 -15.94
CA GLY A 6 8.11 11.96 -16.40
C GLY A 6 6.64 12.31 -16.21
N LYS A 7 5.78 11.29 -16.35
CA LYS A 7 4.31 11.37 -16.21
C LYS A 7 3.87 12.07 -14.92
N TYR A 8 4.64 11.90 -13.85
CA TYR A 8 4.29 12.37 -12.50
C TYR A 8 5.09 13.59 -12.04
N LYS A 9 5.71 14.35 -12.95
CA LYS A 9 6.46 15.57 -12.60
C LYS A 9 5.62 16.50 -11.71
N GLY A 10 6.20 16.92 -10.59
CA GLY A 10 5.58 17.78 -9.59
C GLY A 10 4.70 17.06 -8.56
N LYS A 11 4.41 15.76 -8.73
CA LYS A 11 3.59 14.99 -7.78
C LYS A 11 4.45 14.40 -6.64
N PRO A 12 3.92 14.30 -5.41
CA PRO A 12 4.63 13.63 -4.32
C PRO A 12 4.91 12.16 -4.65
N VAL A 13 6.13 11.70 -4.40
CA VAL A 13 6.50 10.29 -4.65
C VAL A 13 5.59 9.34 -3.86
N ALA A 14 5.32 9.66 -2.60
CA ALA A 14 4.44 8.86 -1.74
C ALA A 14 3.00 8.74 -2.28
N TRP A 15 2.50 9.78 -2.94
CA TRP A 15 1.20 9.74 -3.59
C TRP A 15 1.21 8.75 -4.76
N VAL A 16 2.25 8.77 -5.59
CA VAL A 16 2.38 7.89 -6.76
C VAL A 16 2.55 6.43 -6.34
N VAL A 17 3.23 6.16 -5.22
CA VAL A 17 3.33 4.79 -4.65
C VAL A 17 1.97 4.17 -4.37
N ILE A 18 1.02 4.97 -3.88
CA ILE A 18 -0.35 4.49 -3.61
C ILE A 18 -1.21 4.48 -4.88
N GLU A 19 -1.10 5.52 -5.70
CA GLU A 19 -2.05 5.78 -6.78
C GLU A 19 -1.70 5.11 -8.11
N ASP A 20 -0.42 4.94 -8.42
CA ASP A 20 0.04 4.27 -9.64
C ASP A 20 1.21 3.31 -9.33
N PRO A 21 0.92 2.14 -8.74
CA PRO A 21 1.92 1.11 -8.52
C PRO A 21 2.50 0.56 -9.83
N ASP A 22 1.80 0.68 -10.97
CA ASP A 22 2.29 0.41 -12.33
C ASP A 22 3.51 1.24 -12.67
N TYR A 23 3.39 2.54 -12.50
CA TYR A 23 4.48 3.46 -12.70
C TYR A 23 5.65 3.20 -11.77
N ILE A 24 5.41 2.94 -10.49
CA ILE A 24 6.49 2.67 -9.53
C ILE A 24 7.23 1.38 -9.87
N SER A 25 6.53 0.30 -10.21
CA SER A 25 7.19 -0.94 -10.63
C SER A 25 7.97 -0.77 -11.94
N TRP A 26 7.47 0.03 -12.89
CA TRP A 26 8.24 0.38 -14.08
C TRP A 26 9.50 1.17 -13.70
N PHE A 27 9.34 2.21 -12.86
CA PHE A 27 10.41 3.10 -12.45
C PHE A 27 11.54 2.36 -11.71
N ILE A 28 11.19 1.42 -10.83
CA ILE A 28 12.15 0.56 -10.13
C ILE A 28 12.86 -0.38 -11.12
N ARG A 29 12.13 -0.97 -12.08
CA ARG A 29 12.70 -1.86 -13.11
C ARG A 29 13.67 -1.16 -14.07
N GLN A 30 13.54 0.15 -14.27
CA GLN A 30 14.51 0.93 -15.05
C GLN A 30 15.82 1.19 -14.29
N GLU A 31 15.97 0.69 -13.06
CA GLU A 31 17.17 0.84 -12.22
C GLU A 31 17.70 2.28 -12.16
N MET A 32 16.80 3.25 -12.03
CA MET A 32 17.17 4.67 -11.97
C MET A 32 17.80 5.07 -10.62
N LYS A 33 18.71 4.24 -10.08
CA LYS A 33 19.37 4.36 -8.77
C LYS A 33 20.11 5.70 -8.57
N HIS A 34 20.51 6.35 -9.65
CA HIS A 34 21.13 7.68 -9.64
C HIS A 34 20.13 8.81 -9.29
N ARG A 35 18.82 8.55 -9.35
CA ARG A 35 17.76 9.49 -8.99
C ARG A 35 17.43 9.39 -7.51
N LYS A 36 17.30 10.53 -6.84
CA LYS A 36 16.88 10.59 -5.43
C LYS A 36 15.47 10.02 -5.23
N GLU A 37 14.61 10.17 -6.23
CA GLU A 37 13.25 9.63 -6.24
C GLU A 37 13.22 8.10 -6.21
N TYR A 38 14.25 7.42 -6.73
CA TYR A 38 14.35 5.96 -6.68
C TYR A 38 14.50 5.49 -5.24
N GLY A 39 15.55 5.99 -4.54
CA GLY A 39 15.79 5.65 -3.15
C GLY A 39 14.59 5.98 -2.26
N PHE A 40 13.98 7.15 -2.47
CA PHE A 40 12.81 7.55 -1.72
C PHE A 40 11.57 6.70 -2.03
N SER A 41 11.39 6.21 -3.27
CA SER A 41 10.28 5.28 -3.58
C SER A 41 10.43 3.96 -2.84
N ILE A 42 11.65 3.40 -2.77
CA ILE A 42 11.94 2.18 -2.00
C ILE A 42 11.69 2.40 -0.51
N GLU A 43 12.12 3.54 0.02
CA GLU A 43 11.88 3.92 1.42
C GLU A 43 10.39 4.02 1.75
N ILE A 44 9.59 4.63 0.88
CA ILE A 44 8.13 4.71 1.06
C ILE A 44 7.47 3.33 0.98
N ILE A 45 7.89 2.46 0.05
CA ILE A 45 7.37 1.08 -0.03
C ILE A 45 7.67 0.33 1.26
N LYS A 46 8.91 0.42 1.77
CA LYS A 46 9.28 -0.22 3.03
C LYS A 46 8.41 0.26 4.18
N ARG A 47 8.22 1.57 4.32
CA ARG A 47 7.32 2.13 5.35
C ARG A 47 5.88 1.66 5.16
N PHE A 48 5.40 1.57 3.93
CA PHE A 48 4.06 1.09 3.63
C PHE A 48 3.84 -0.33 4.17
N ASP A 49 4.81 -1.21 3.96
CA ASP A 49 4.75 -2.60 4.41
C ASP A 49 4.82 -2.71 5.94
N GLU A 50 5.55 -1.81 6.62
CA GLU A 50 5.69 -1.78 8.07
C GLU A 50 4.44 -1.27 8.83
N ILE A 51 3.55 -0.50 8.17
CA ILE A 51 2.33 0.01 8.83
C ILE A 51 1.32 -1.14 9.01
N PRO A 52 0.82 -1.44 10.22
CA PRO A 52 -0.14 -2.52 10.43
C PRO A 52 -1.53 -2.21 9.85
N PHE A 53 -2.33 -3.24 9.56
CA PHE A 53 -3.73 -3.11 9.11
C PHE A 53 -4.67 -2.75 10.28
N SER A 54 -4.51 -1.55 10.85
CA SER A 54 -5.23 -1.09 12.04
C SER A 54 -6.70 -0.72 11.82
N ASN A 55 -7.12 -0.53 10.56
CA ASN A 55 -8.45 -0.08 10.16
C ASN A 55 -9.19 -1.14 9.30
N ALA A 56 -8.89 -2.41 9.55
CA ALA A 56 -9.57 -3.56 8.96
C ALA A 56 -10.00 -4.54 10.06
N SER A 57 -10.94 -5.43 9.74
CA SER A 57 -11.40 -6.46 10.67
C SER A 57 -11.41 -7.83 10.00
N CYS A 58 -10.99 -8.86 10.74
CA CYS A 58 -10.94 -10.22 10.23
C CYS A 58 -12.36 -10.73 9.90
N CYS A 59 -12.59 -11.14 8.66
CA CYS A 59 -13.92 -11.59 8.19
C CYS A 59 -14.11 -13.12 8.28
N ALA A 60 -13.05 -13.89 8.52
CA ALA A 60 -13.09 -15.35 8.45
C ALA A 60 -13.91 -16.02 9.56
N ARG A 61 -14.07 -15.37 10.72
CA ARG A 61 -14.91 -15.86 11.82
C ARG A 61 -15.72 -14.71 12.40
N TYR A 62 -17.00 -14.97 12.68
CA TYR A 62 -17.88 -14.00 13.34
C TYR A 62 -17.25 -13.54 14.67
N HIS A 63 -17.18 -12.22 14.87
CA HIS A 63 -16.54 -11.56 16.01
C HIS A 63 -15.04 -11.87 16.22
N CYS A 64 -14.28 -12.20 15.18
CA CYS A 64 -12.83 -12.24 15.30
C CYS A 64 -12.27 -10.84 15.64
N GLN A 65 -11.52 -10.73 16.73
CA GLN A 65 -10.89 -9.49 17.20
C GLN A 65 -9.37 -9.47 17.00
N ASN A 66 -8.81 -10.53 16.43
CA ASN A 66 -7.38 -10.60 16.17
C ASN A 66 -6.98 -9.58 15.09
N PRO A 67 -5.78 -8.99 15.18
CA PRO A 67 -5.23 -8.13 14.15
C PRO A 67 -5.24 -8.84 12.79
N VAL A 68 -5.60 -8.09 11.75
CA VAL A 68 -5.53 -8.58 10.37
C VAL A 68 -4.07 -8.61 9.92
N GLU A 69 -3.68 -9.67 9.23
CA GLU A 69 -2.33 -9.85 8.71
C GLU A 69 -2.27 -9.91 7.19
N TYR A 70 -3.36 -10.25 6.51
CA TYR A 70 -3.40 -10.35 5.05
C TYR A 70 -4.78 -10.10 4.45
N LEU A 71 -4.78 -9.73 3.16
CA LEU A 71 -5.94 -9.71 2.28
C LEU A 71 -6.02 -11.02 1.51
N CYS A 72 -7.19 -11.62 1.47
CA CYS A 72 -7.47 -12.77 0.62
C CYS A 72 -8.03 -12.33 -0.74
N LEU A 73 -7.37 -12.77 -1.80
CA LEU A 73 -7.80 -12.60 -3.18
C LEU A 73 -8.37 -13.92 -3.70
N TYR A 74 -9.41 -13.83 -4.51
CA TYR A 74 -9.99 -14.99 -5.18
C TYR A 74 -9.60 -14.96 -6.66
N ASP A 75 -9.02 -16.04 -7.16
CA ASP A 75 -8.53 -16.19 -8.53
C ASP A 75 -7.53 -15.08 -8.93
N LEU A 76 -6.66 -14.68 -7.98
CA LEU A 76 -5.72 -13.57 -8.12
C LEU A 76 -6.37 -12.20 -8.41
N GLU A 77 -7.67 -12.08 -8.16
CA GLU A 77 -8.44 -10.86 -8.41
C GLU A 77 -8.95 -10.21 -7.12
N TYR A 78 -9.00 -8.89 -7.15
CA TYR A 78 -9.63 -8.10 -6.11
C TYR A 78 -11.16 -8.19 -6.26
N SER A 79 -11.77 -9.07 -5.46
CA SER A 79 -13.22 -9.27 -5.39
C SER A 79 -13.87 -8.62 -4.17
N GLY A 80 -13.08 -7.97 -3.31
CA GLY A 80 -13.54 -7.33 -2.08
C GLY A 80 -12.46 -7.28 -1.01
N GLU A 81 -12.82 -6.72 0.14
CA GLU A 81 -11.95 -6.55 1.30
C GLU A 81 -12.04 -7.76 2.25
N ASN A 82 -11.55 -8.91 1.80
CA ASN A 82 -11.53 -10.16 2.57
C ASN A 82 -10.30 -10.24 3.49
N TRP A 83 -10.30 -9.41 4.52
CA TRP A 83 -9.22 -9.31 5.50
C TRP A 83 -9.23 -10.48 6.49
N VAL A 84 -8.07 -11.06 6.77
CA VAL A 84 -7.97 -12.24 7.63
C VAL A 84 -6.74 -12.13 8.56
N CYS A 85 -6.89 -12.61 9.80
CA CYS A 85 -5.81 -12.76 10.77
C CYS A 85 -5.08 -14.10 10.59
N ASP A 86 -3.85 -14.19 11.10
CA ASP A 86 -3.01 -15.40 11.09
C ASP A 86 -3.62 -16.62 11.82
N TYR A 87 -4.58 -16.41 12.73
CA TYR A 87 -5.26 -17.50 13.44
C TYR A 87 -6.47 -18.08 12.72
N CYS A 88 -7.02 -17.37 11.74
CA CYS A 88 -8.24 -17.80 11.08
C CYS A 88 -7.92 -18.47 9.75
N ASP A 89 -8.57 -19.61 9.50
CA ASP A 89 -8.47 -20.30 8.23
C ASP A 89 -9.31 -19.58 7.17
N PRO A 90 -8.71 -18.95 6.14
CA PRO A 90 -9.48 -18.32 5.06
C PRO A 90 -10.22 -19.36 4.21
N TRP A 91 -9.80 -20.63 4.23
CA TRP A 91 -10.41 -21.71 3.44
C TRP A 91 -11.71 -22.24 4.05
N SER A 92 -11.97 -21.98 5.33
CA SER A 92 -13.24 -22.35 5.97
C SER A 92 -14.45 -21.57 5.43
N LEU A 93 -14.23 -20.60 4.53
CA LEU A 93 -15.27 -19.75 3.90
C LEU A 93 -15.88 -20.34 2.61
N TRP A 94 -15.92 -21.67 2.45
CA TRP A 94 -16.51 -22.34 1.27
C TRP A 94 -15.83 -22.00 -0.07
N VAL A 95 -14.52 -21.74 -0.03
CA VAL A 95 -13.73 -21.39 -1.22
C VAL A 95 -13.26 -22.66 -1.92
N ARG A 96 -13.31 -22.69 -3.25
CA ARG A 96 -12.70 -23.80 -4.02
C ARG A 96 -11.19 -23.85 -3.75
N GLU A 97 -10.68 -25.04 -3.46
CA GLU A 97 -9.25 -25.29 -3.30
C GLU A 97 -8.44 -24.67 -4.46
N ASN A 98 -7.28 -24.11 -4.14
CA ASN A 98 -6.33 -23.48 -5.09
C ASN A 98 -6.75 -22.16 -5.74
N LYS A 99 -7.88 -21.56 -5.36
CA LYS A 99 -8.28 -20.24 -5.87
C LYS A 99 -7.98 -19.07 -4.93
N LEU A 100 -7.59 -19.32 -3.69
CA LEU A 100 -7.29 -18.26 -2.74
C LEU A 100 -5.80 -17.92 -2.76
N THR A 101 -5.48 -16.63 -2.77
CA THR A 101 -4.13 -16.12 -2.60
C THR A 101 -4.14 -15.06 -1.52
N THR A 102 -3.23 -15.14 -0.56
CA THR A 102 -3.07 -14.13 0.48
C THR A 102 -1.96 -13.16 0.08
N VAL A 103 -2.17 -11.88 0.35
CA VAL A 103 -1.18 -10.82 0.13
C VAL A 103 -1.19 -9.85 1.29
N ASN A 104 -0.01 -9.36 1.68
CA ASN A 104 0.14 -8.34 2.70
C ASN A 104 1.26 -7.32 2.45
N LYS A 105 2.14 -7.60 1.49
CA LYS A 105 3.20 -6.67 1.07
C LYS A 105 2.94 -6.03 -0.27
N TYR A 106 3.52 -4.86 -0.48
CA TYR A 106 3.47 -4.13 -1.74
C TYR A 106 3.98 -4.98 -2.92
N GLU A 107 5.11 -5.67 -2.74
CA GLU A 107 5.76 -6.46 -3.78
C GLU A 107 4.94 -7.68 -4.23
N GLU A 108 4.15 -8.26 -3.32
CA GLU A 108 3.29 -9.40 -3.62
C GLU A 108 2.14 -9.01 -4.56
N THR A 109 1.88 -7.71 -4.72
CA THR A 109 0.90 -7.20 -5.67
C THR A 109 1.43 -7.06 -7.10
N ILE A 110 2.74 -7.26 -7.31
CA ILE A 110 3.36 -7.15 -8.63
C ILE A 110 2.84 -8.26 -9.54
N GLY A 111 2.33 -7.88 -10.70
CA GLY A 111 1.76 -8.82 -11.68
C GLY A 111 0.31 -9.20 -11.42
N LEU A 112 -0.26 -8.83 -10.26
CA LEU A 112 -1.67 -9.05 -9.99
C LEU A 112 -2.55 -8.12 -10.82
N ARG A 113 -3.69 -8.66 -11.25
CA ARG A 113 -4.76 -7.86 -11.86
C ARG A 113 -5.29 -6.88 -10.82
N ASN A 114 -5.66 -5.68 -11.26
CA ASN A 114 -6.22 -4.65 -10.39
C ASN A 114 -5.31 -4.23 -9.22
N ARG A 115 -3.98 -4.35 -9.34
CA ARG A 115 -3.07 -4.01 -8.22
C ARG A 115 -3.25 -2.60 -7.63
N ALA A 116 -3.63 -1.61 -8.44
CA ALA A 116 -3.96 -0.28 -7.93
C ALA A 116 -5.14 -0.30 -6.95
N LYS A 117 -6.13 -1.16 -7.18
CA LYS A 117 -7.24 -1.36 -6.23
C LYS A 117 -6.77 -2.05 -4.95
N ILE A 118 -5.87 -3.04 -5.07
CA ILE A 118 -5.30 -3.77 -3.93
C ILE A 118 -4.48 -2.81 -3.05
N ILE A 119 -3.56 -2.03 -3.64
CA ILE A 119 -2.76 -1.04 -2.90
C ILE A 119 -3.64 0.02 -2.24
N LYS A 120 -4.72 0.47 -2.90
CA LYS A 120 -5.69 1.37 -2.27
C LYS A 120 -6.45 0.71 -1.12
N ALA A 121 -6.79 -0.57 -1.23
CA ALA A 121 -7.39 -1.31 -0.11
C ALA A 121 -6.42 -1.43 1.06
N PHE A 122 -5.15 -1.75 0.80
CA PHE A 122 -4.09 -1.77 1.81
C PHE A 122 -3.97 -0.41 2.50
N ALA A 123 -3.93 0.68 1.73
CA ALA A 123 -3.79 2.02 2.28
C ALA A 123 -4.97 2.36 3.21
N ARG A 124 -6.22 2.07 2.82
CA ARG A 124 -7.40 2.29 3.67
C ARG A 124 -7.35 1.45 4.95
N ALA A 125 -7.02 0.17 4.82
CA ALA A 125 -6.89 -0.75 5.95
C ALA A 125 -5.74 -0.39 6.90
N LYS A 126 -4.71 0.29 6.40
CA LYS A 126 -3.60 0.85 7.19
C LYS A 126 -3.92 2.23 7.79
N GLY A 127 -5.09 2.80 7.49
CA GLY A 127 -5.56 4.07 8.06
C GLY A 127 -5.37 5.31 7.20
N LEU A 128 -4.97 5.18 5.92
CA LEU A 128 -4.93 6.32 5.00
C LEU A 128 -6.38 6.72 4.63
N PRO A 129 -6.77 8.00 4.78
CA PRO A 129 -8.11 8.45 4.41
C PRO A 129 -8.33 8.37 2.90
N GLU A 130 -9.58 8.18 2.50
CA GLU A 130 -9.99 8.08 1.09
C GLU A 130 -9.57 9.32 0.27
N ARG A 131 -9.71 10.51 0.87
CA ARG A 131 -9.17 11.75 0.28
C ARG A 131 -7.71 11.91 0.67
N ILE A 132 -6.82 11.51 -0.23
CA ILE A 132 -5.37 11.66 -0.06
C ILE A 132 -4.98 13.13 -0.22
N THR A 133 -4.50 13.74 0.87
CA THR A 133 -3.88 15.07 0.87
C THR A 133 -2.38 14.94 1.13
N GLU A 134 -1.59 15.97 0.80
CA GLU A 134 -0.16 15.95 1.10
C GLU A 134 0.10 15.85 2.61
N LYS A 135 -0.69 16.56 3.42
CA LYS A 135 -0.65 16.44 4.89
C LYS A 135 -0.94 15.01 5.34
N GLY A 136 -2.00 14.39 4.83
CA GLY A 136 -2.36 13.01 5.16
C GLY A 136 -1.28 12.01 4.78
N LEU A 137 -0.61 12.18 3.62
CA LEU A 137 0.53 11.33 3.24
C LEU A 137 1.72 11.48 4.19
N ARG A 138 1.99 12.71 4.65
CA ARG A 138 3.08 12.96 5.60
C ARG A 138 2.82 12.32 6.95
N GLU A 139 1.60 12.46 7.47
CA GLU A 139 1.18 11.83 8.72
C GLU A 139 1.23 10.30 8.59
N PHE A 140 0.65 9.76 7.51
CA PHE A 140 0.58 8.32 7.26
C PHE A 140 1.95 7.65 7.13
N PHE A 141 2.90 8.27 6.43
CA PHE A 141 4.27 7.75 6.26
C PHE A 141 5.28 8.30 7.28
N CYS A 142 4.84 9.07 8.27
CA CYS A 142 5.70 9.79 9.21
C CYS A 142 6.85 10.58 8.52
N ILE A 143 6.56 11.25 7.40
CA ILE A 143 7.54 12.05 6.66
C ILE A 143 7.63 13.44 7.32
N GLU A 144 8.76 13.75 7.95
CA GLU A 144 8.96 15.06 8.60
C GLU A 144 8.77 16.25 7.63
N LEU A 145 8.29 17.38 8.18
CA LEU A 145 8.20 18.68 7.50
C LEU A 145 9.57 19.38 7.49
N SER A 146 10.61 18.75 6.95
CA SER A 146 11.90 19.41 6.77
C SER A 146 11.91 20.27 5.49
N SER A 147 11.01 21.27 5.40
CA SER A 147 11.13 22.43 4.49
C SER A 147 9.92 23.39 4.58
N CYS A 148 9.69 24.02 5.72
CA CYS A 148 9.04 25.33 5.76
C CYS A 148 9.98 26.28 6.51
N HIS A 149 10.42 27.34 5.83
CA HIS A 149 11.24 28.43 6.36
C HIS A 149 10.91 28.74 7.84
N ARG A 150 11.94 28.71 8.71
CA ARG A 150 11.97 29.69 9.80
C ARG A 150 12.38 31.02 9.14
N PRO A 151 11.58 32.10 9.24
CA PRO A 151 12.17 33.41 9.11
C PRO A 151 13.19 33.57 10.25
N GLU A 152 14.38 34.00 9.87
CA GLU A 152 15.41 34.45 10.81
C GLU A 152 14.84 35.57 11.68
N ASN A 153 15.03 35.45 13.00
CA ASN A 153 14.98 36.55 13.96
C ASN A 153 16.16 36.35 14.91
#